data_AF-A0AAN7JX49-F1
#
_entry.id   AF-A0AAN7JX49-F1
#
_cell.length_a   1.000
_cell.length_b   1.000
_cell.length_c   1.000
_cell.angle_alpha   90.00
_cell.angle_beta   90.00
_cell.angle_gamma   90.00
#
_symmetry.space_group_name_H-M   'P 1'
#
loop_
_entity.id
_entity.type
_entity.pdbx_description
1 polymer ?
#
loop_
_entity_poly.entity_id
_entity_poly.type
_entity_poly.pdbx_seq_one_letter_code
_entity_poly.pdbx_strand_id
1 'polypeptide(L)'
;MNWERQHCSLLQIRGHLEVVKELLKYSNKGCLRKKNRSGFDALHIAASQGHHAIVQVLLDHDPELSRTLGPSNATPLITASARGYTSVVNELLARDFSLIENTGINGKNSMHLAAQQGHIEIVKALLD
;
A
#
# COMPACT_ATOMS: atom_id res chain seq x y z
N MET A 1 11.88 11.61 27.19
CA MET A 1 11.95 10.14 26.96
C MET A 1 11.33 9.68 25.62
N ASN A 2 11.10 10.57 24.62
CA ASN A 2 10.48 10.15 23.34
C ASN A 2 11.49 9.84 22.22
N TRP A 3 12.75 10.25 22.36
CA TRP A 3 13.74 10.13 21.28
C TRP A 3 14.25 8.69 21.11
N GLU A 4 14.46 7.91 22.17
CA GLU A 4 14.91 6.50 22.06
C GLU A 4 13.86 5.58 21.41
N ARG A 5 12.56 5.77 21.72
CA ARG A 5 11.48 5.00 21.09
C ARG A 5 11.32 5.33 19.61
N GLN A 6 11.43 6.60 19.24
CA GLN A 6 11.42 7.03 17.84
C GLN A 6 12.67 6.54 17.11
N HIS A 7 13.83 6.55 17.75
CA HIS A 7 15.09 6.09 17.18
C HIS A 7 15.07 4.57 16.92
N CYS A 8 14.59 3.76 17.88
CA CYS A 8 14.41 2.32 17.68
C CYS A 8 13.37 2.02 16.59
N SER A 9 12.26 2.74 16.54
CA SER A 9 11.25 2.56 15.48
C SER A 9 11.81 2.92 14.10
N LEU A 10 12.57 4.01 14.00
CA LEU A 10 13.25 4.42 12.75
C LEU A 10 14.30 3.40 12.30
N LEU A 11 15.11 2.87 13.21
CA LEU A 11 16.10 1.83 12.92
C LEU A 11 15.42 0.52 12.51
N GLN A 12 14.30 0.16 13.15
CA GLN A 12 13.49 -1.01 12.82
C GLN A 12 12.95 -0.89 11.38
N ILE A 13 12.37 0.26 11.01
CA ILE A 13 11.85 0.50 9.65
C ILE A 13 12.98 0.46 8.61
N ARG A 14 14.14 1.06 8.91
CA ARG A 14 15.33 1.01 8.03
C ARG A 14 15.85 -0.41 7.86
N GLY A 15 15.92 -1.19 8.94
CA GLY A 15 16.32 -2.59 8.91
C GLY A 15 15.38 -3.44 8.06
N HIS A 16 14.05 -3.28 8.25
CA HIS A 16 13.06 -4.00 7.45
C HIS A 16 13.10 -3.62 5.97
N LEU A 17 13.32 -2.33 5.67
CA LEU A 17 13.46 -1.86 4.29
C LEU A 17 14.66 -2.51 3.59
N GLU A 18 15.80 -2.56 4.26
CA GLU A 18 17.03 -3.13 3.68
C GLU A 18 16.95 -4.64 3.52
N VAL A 19 16.29 -5.34 4.44
CA VAL A 19 15.95 -6.76 4.25
C VAL A 19 15.05 -6.94 3.02
N VAL A 20 14.02 -6.11 2.84
CA VAL A 20 13.14 -6.19 1.66
C VAL A 20 13.91 -5.93 0.36
N LYS A 21 14.77 -4.91 0.32
CA LYS A 21 15.61 -4.62 -0.87
C LYS A 21 16.54 -5.78 -1.19
N GLU A 22 17.17 -6.38 -0.19
CA GLU A 22 18.06 -7.51 -0.40
C GLU A 22 17.30 -8.74 -0.91
N LEU A 23 16.13 -9.04 -0.31
CA LEU A 23 15.26 -10.12 -0.78
C LEU A 23 14.80 -9.89 -2.21
N LEU A 24 14.54 -8.64 -2.59
CA LEU A 24 14.07 -8.30 -3.94
C LEU A 24 15.10 -8.63 -5.02
N LYS A 25 16.40 -8.47 -4.75
CA LYS A 25 17.49 -8.82 -5.69
C LYS A 25 17.44 -10.28 -6.16
N TYR A 26 16.96 -11.18 -5.29
CA TYR A 26 16.87 -12.61 -5.56
C TYR A 26 15.44 -13.08 -5.86
N SER A 27 14.46 -12.18 -5.77
CA SER A 27 13.06 -12.50 -5.99
C SER A 27 12.66 -12.28 -7.46
N ASN A 28 11.85 -13.18 -8.00
CA ASN A 28 11.20 -12.95 -9.30
C ASN A 28 9.89 -12.19 -9.09
N LYS A 29 9.46 -11.36 -10.06
CA LYS A 29 8.20 -10.60 -10.05
C LYS A 29 6.98 -11.49 -9.72
N GLY A 30 6.98 -12.73 -10.20
CA GLY A 30 5.94 -13.72 -9.90
C GLY A 30 5.81 -14.07 -8.40
N CYS A 31 6.88 -13.97 -7.61
CA CYS A 31 6.84 -14.19 -6.17
C CYS A 31 6.12 -13.05 -5.44
N LEU A 32 6.26 -11.81 -5.90
CA LEU A 32 5.62 -10.65 -5.26
C LEU A 32 4.10 -10.67 -5.40
N ARG A 33 3.60 -11.25 -6.50
CA ARG A 33 2.17 -11.43 -6.77
C ARG A 33 1.56 -12.64 -6.07
N LYS A 34 2.37 -13.52 -5.47
CA LYS A 34 1.83 -14.65 -4.72
C LYS A 34 1.08 -14.14 -3.50
N LYS A 35 -0.17 -14.58 -3.40
CA LYS A 35 -1.04 -14.27 -2.29
C LYS A 35 -0.79 -15.21 -1.13
N ASN A 36 -0.85 -14.69 0.09
CA ASN A 36 -0.89 -15.49 1.30
C ASN A 36 -2.25 -16.19 1.45
N ARG A 37 -2.43 -16.99 2.52
CA ARG A 37 -3.68 -17.73 2.78
C ARG A 37 -4.91 -16.82 2.92
N SER A 38 -4.69 -15.57 3.30
CA SER A 38 -5.77 -14.58 3.44
C SER A 38 -6.06 -13.84 2.14
N GLY A 39 -5.32 -14.09 1.04
CA GLY A 39 -5.51 -13.47 -0.26
C GLY A 39 -4.70 -12.19 -0.50
N PHE A 40 -3.79 -11.82 0.41
CA PHE A 40 -2.96 -10.62 0.27
C PHE A 40 -1.61 -10.94 -0.38
N ASP A 41 -1.19 -10.11 -1.32
CA ASP A 41 0.18 -10.12 -1.85
C ASP A 41 1.10 -9.15 -1.07
N ALA A 42 2.36 -9.03 -1.51
CA ALA A 42 3.35 -8.20 -0.83
C ALA A 42 2.94 -6.71 -0.77
N LEU A 43 2.38 -6.18 -1.86
CA LEU A 43 2.00 -4.77 -1.93
C LEU A 43 0.78 -4.47 -1.07
N HIS A 44 -0.21 -5.38 -1.03
CA HIS A 44 -1.35 -5.23 -0.14
C HIS A 44 -0.92 -5.21 1.32
N ILE A 45 0.00 -6.10 1.72
CA ILE A 45 0.49 -6.12 3.11
C ILE A 45 1.14 -4.78 3.44
N ALA A 46 2.05 -4.29 2.59
CA ALA A 46 2.73 -3.00 2.78
C ALA A 46 1.74 -1.82 2.83
N ALA A 47 0.78 -1.78 1.90
CA ALA A 47 -0.25 -0.75 1.84
C ALA A 47 -1.17 -0.80 3.08
N SER A 48 -1.49 -1.99 3.56
CA SER A 48 -2.32 -2.19 4.75
C SER A 48 -1.60 -1.79 6.06
N GLN A 49 -0.28 -1.72 6.07
CA GLN A 49 0.51 -1.31 7.24
C GLN A 49 1.03 0.13 7.11
N GLY A 50 0.74 0.84 6.02
CA GLY A 50 1.23 2.20 5.80
C GLY A 50 2.73 2.29 5.51
N HIS A 51 3.37 1.18 5.11
CA HIS A 51 4.83 1.13 4.88
C HIS A 51 5.21 1.77 3.54
N HIS A 52 5.10 3.09 3.44
CA HIS A 52 5.34 3.88 2.23
C HIS A 52 6.66 3.55 1.52
N ALA A 53 7.78 3.46 2.23
CA ALA A 53 9.08 3.14 1.62
C ALA A 53 9.12 1.72 1.01
N ILE A 54 8.42 0.75 1.60
CA ILE A 54 8.32 -0.59 1.04
C ILE A 54 7.40 -0.58 -0.19
N VAL A 55 6.30 0.17 -0.14
CA VAL A 55 5.41 0.37 -1.30
C VAL A 55 6.18 0.94 -2.50
N GLN A 56 6.99 1.98 -2.28
CA GLN A 56 7.84 2.55 -3.33
C GLN A 56 8.76 1.50 -3.96
N VAL A 57 9.54 0.81 -3.14
CA VAL A 57 10.50 -0.20 -3.63
C VAL A 57 9.79 -1.35 -4.37
N LEU A 58 8.62 -1.79 -3.91
CA LEU A 58 7.85 -2.84 -4.58
C LEU A 58 7.31 -2.38 -5.93
N LEU A 59 6.80 -1.14 -6.02
CA LEU A 59 6.28 -0.57 -7.27
C LEU A 59 7.40 -0.24 -8.27
N ASP A 60 8.58 0.18 -7.80
CA ASP A 60 9.75 0.35 -8.66
C ASP A 60 10.20 -0.97 -9.30
N HIS A 61 10.01 -2.09 -8.59
CA HIS A 61 10.36 -3.41 -9.10
C HIS A 61 9.26 -4.02 -10.01
N ASP A 62 7.98 -3.88 -9.64
CA ASP A 62 6.83 -4.33 -10.44
C ASP A 62 5.63 -3.37 -10.31
N PRO A 63 5.49 -2.38 -11.22
CA PRO A 63 4.43 -1.37 -11.16
C PRO A 63 3.01 -1.95 -11.21
N GLU A 64 2.87 -3.08 -11.89
CA GLU A 64 1.61 -3.80 -12.06
C GLU A 64 1.08 -4.43 -10.76
N LEU A 65 1.89 -4.45 -9.69
CA LEU A 65 1.39 -4.80 -8.34
C LEU A 65 0.29 -3.84 -7.88
N SER A 66 0.31 -2.59 -8.32
CA SER A 66 -0.72 -1.59 -7.97
C SER A 66 -2.14 -1.99 -8.40
N ARG A 67 -2.27 -2.86 -9.40
CA ARG A 67 -3.54 -3.34 -9.97
C ARG A 67 -3.97 -4.71 -9.49
N THR A 68 -3.18 -5.36 -8.64
CA THR A 68 -3.56 -6.68 -8.13
C THR A 68 -4.80 -6.57 -7.24
N LEU A 69 -5.59 -7.64 -7.23
CA LEU A 69 -6.79 -7.72 -6.39
C LEU A 69 -6.46 -8.55 -5.16
N GLY A 70 -6.58 -7.97 -3.98
CA GLY A 70 -6.50 -8.64 -2.70
C GLY A 70 -7.84 -9.25 -2.28
N PRO A 71 -8.02 -9.45 -0.98
CA PRO A 71 -9.28 -9.97 -0.43
C PRO A 71 -10.43 -9.01 -0.70
N SER A 72 -11.63 -9.55 -0.88
CA SER A 72 -12.82 -8.75 -1.15
C SER A 72 -12.67 -7.87 -2.41
N ASN A 73 -11.88 -8.31 -3.39
CA ASN A 73 -11.54 -7.58 -4.62
C ASN A 73 -10.96 -6.17 -4.37
N ALA A 74 -10.40 -5.92 -3.18
CA ALA A 74 -9.79 -4.64 -2.87
C ALA A 74 -8.44 -4.51 -3.58
N THR A 75 -8.18 -3.37 -4.20
CA THR A 75 -6.84 -3.01 -4.67
C THR A 75 -5.97 -2.51 -3.50
N PRO A 76 -4.64 -2.38 -3.69
CA PRO A 76 -3.76 -1.72 -2.72
C PRO A 76 -4.24 -0.29 -2.39
N LEU A 77 -4.77 0.46 -3.37
CA LEU A 77 -5.31 1.80 -3.18
C LEU A 77 -6.54 1.79 -2.26
N ILE A 78 -7.49 0.88 -2.51
CA ILE A 78 -8.68 0.70 -1.67
C ILE A 78 -8.25 0.34 -0.23
N THR A 79 -7.26 -0.55 -0.09
CA THR A 79 -6.74 -0.99 1.21
C THR A 79 -6.09 0.17 1.99
N ALA A 80 -5.24 0.96 1.34
CA ALA A 80 -4.60 2.12 1.97
C ALA A 80 -5.61 3.21 2.33
N SER A 81 -6.60 3.44 1.45
CA SER A 81 -7.66 4.42 1.64
C SER A 81 -8.56 4.07 2.82
N ALA A 82 -8.94 2.79 2.96
CA ALA A 82 -9.73 2.32 4.08
C ALA A 82 -9.00 2.45 5.43
N ARG A 83 -7.67 2.35 5.43
CA ARG A 83 -6.85 2.43 6.65
C ARG A 83 -6.29 3.81 6.98
N GLY A 84 -6.45 4.80 6.11
CA GLY A 84 -6.03 6.17 6.40
C GLY A 84 -4.57 6.47 6.10
N TYR A 85 -3.90 5.71 5.24
CA TYR A 85 -2.48 5.94 4.92
C TYR A 85 -2.28 6.86 3.73
N THR A 86 -2.39 8.17 3.95
CA THR A 86 -2.29 9.21 2.91
C THR A 86 -1.00 9.12 2.08
N SER A 87 0.16 8.89 2.72
CA SER A 87 1.44 8.78 1.98
C SER A 87 1.49 7.59 1.02
N VAL A 88 0.81 6.49 1.35
CA VAL A 88 0.71 5.33 0.46
C VAL A 88 -0.28 5.61 -0.68
N VAL A 89 -1.41 6.25 -0.37
CA VAL A 89 -2.40 6.65 -1.38
C VAL A 89 -1.76 7.56 -2.42
N ASN A 90 -1.07 8.62 -1.98
CA ASN A 90 -0.44 9.57 -2.90
C ASN A 90 0.60 8.89 -3.80
N GLU A 91 1.40 7.96 -3.25
CA GLU A 91 2.36 7.21 -4.07
C GLU A 91 1.65 6.34 -5.12
N LEU A 92 0.58 5.62 -4.74
CA LEU A 92 -0.17 4.78 -5.68
C LEU A 92 -0.81 5.62 -6.79
N LEU A 93 -1.41 6.76 -6.45
CA LEU A 93 -2.03 7.68 -7.42
C LEU A 93 -0.99 8.33 -8.33
N ALA A 94 0.20 8.67 -7.81
CA ALA A 94 1.29 9.22 -8.60
C ALA A 94 1.83 8.22 -9.63
N ARG A 95 1.74 6.92 -9.35
CA ARG A 95 2.14 5.85 -10.29
C ARG A 95 1.06 5.54 -11.31
N ASP A 96 -0.19 5.49 -10.86
CA ASP A 96 -1.34 5.23 -11.72
C ASP A 96 -2.62 5.84 -11.14
N PHE A 97 -3.04 6.97 -11.70
CA PHE A 97 -4.26 7.64 -11.29
C PHE A 97 -5.54 6.86 -11.66
N SER A 98 -5.50 5.98 -12.67
CA SER A 98 -6.68 5.20 -13.08
C SER A 98 -7.17 4.23 -12.00
N LEU A 99 -6.35 3.97 -10.98
CA LEU A 99 -6.70 3.12 -9.84
C LEU A 99 -7.92 3.62 -9.06
N ILE A 100 -8.28 4.91 -9.15
CA ILE A 100 -9.46 5.48 -8.48
C ILE A 100 -10.79 4.88 -8.96
N GLU A 101 -10.82 4.40 -10.21
CA GLU A 101 -12.02 3.83 -10.83
C GLU A 101 -12.30 2.42 -10.34
N ASN A 102 -11.29 1.76 -9.75
CA ASN A 102 -11.43 0.40 -9.27
C ASN A 102 -12.39 0.32 -8.10
N THR A 103 -13.25 -0.69 -8.15
CA THR A 103 -14.22 -0.99 -7.11
C THR A 103 -13.87 -2.30 -6.40
N GLY A 104 -13.97 -2.28 -5.08
CA GLY A 104 -13.86 -3.46 -4.25
C GLY A 104 -15.23 -4.09 -4.02
N ILE A 105 -15.34 -4.82 -2.90
CA ILE A 105 -16.59 -5.47 -2.53
C ILE A 105 -17.76 -4.47 -2.41
N ASN A 106 -18.93 -4.91 -2.86
CA ASN A 106 -20.17 -4.14 -2.89
C ASN A 106 -20.07 -2.85 -3.73
N GLY A 107 -19.18 -2.80 -4.73
CA GLY A 107 -19.02 -1.65 -5.61
C GLY A 107 -18.36 -0.44 -4.95
N LYS A 108 -17.82 -0.59 -3.72
CA LYS A 108 -17.16 0.51 -3.01
C LYS A 108 -15.75 0.73 -3.55
N ASN A 109 -15.48 1.93 -4.04
CA ASN A 109 -14.13 2.38 -4.41
C ASN A 109 -13.35 2.97 -3.21
N SER A 110 -12.13 3.42 -3.47
CA SER A 110 -11.25 4.07 -2.49
C SER A 110 -11.91 5.28 -1.81
N MET A 111 -12.61 6.11 -2.58
CA MET A 111 -13.29 7.31 -2.09
C MET A 111 -14.43 6.97 -1.13
N HIS A 112 -15.27 5.97 -1.45
CA HIS A 112 -16.35 5.53 -0.56
C HIS A 112 -15.81 5.11 0.81
N LEU A 113 -14.70 4.36 0.83
CA LEU A 113 -14.11 3.88 2.08
C LEU A 113 -13.38 5.00 2.84
N ALA A 114 -12.66 5.88 2.15
CA ALA A 114 -12.02 7.04 2.77
C ALA A 114 -13.04 7.96 3.43
N ALA A 115 -14.15 8.26 2.74
CA ALA A 115 -15.25 9.06 3.28
C ALA A 115 -15.96 8.36 4.44
N GLN A 116 -16.24 7.05 4.33
CA GLN A 116 -16.86 6.27 5.40
C GLN A 116 -16.05 6.29 6.69
N GLN A 117 -14.71 6.29 6.58
CA GLN A 117 -13.80 6.26 7.73
C GLN A 117 -13.36 7.66 8.20
N GLY A 118 -13.78 8.73 7.51
CA GLY A 118 -13.45 10.11 7.89
C GLY A 118 -12.04 10.56 7.51
N HIS A 119 -11.40 9.91 6.53
CA HIS A 119 -10.03 10.23 6.09
C HIS A 119 -10.01 11.42 5.11
N ILE A 120 -10.21 12.63 5.65
CA ILE A 120 -10.35 13.87 4.87
C ILE A 120 -9.20 14.09 3.89
N GLU A 121 -7.95 13.91 4.32
CA GLU A 121 -6.78 14.14 3.47
C GLU A 121 -6.69 13.16 2.29
N ILE A 122 -7.22 11.94 2.46
CA ILE A 122 -7.31 10.96 1.38
C ILE A 122 -8.42 11.33 0.41
N VAL A 123 -9.55 11.82 0.92
CA VAL A 123 -10.65 12.29 0.07
C VAL A 123 -10.18 13.48 -0.79
N LYS A 124 -9.43 14.42 -0.22
CA LYS A 124 -8.81 15.52 -0.98
C LYS A 124 -7.87 14.99 -2.07
N ALA A 125 -6.94 14.10 -1.70
CA ALA A 125 -6.00 13.51 -2.65
C ALA A 125 -6.66 12.71 -3.79
N LEU A 126 -7.88 12.21 -3.58
CA LEU A 126 -8.66 11.50 -4.60
C LEU A 126 -9.52 12.42 -5.47
N LEU A 127 -9.69 13.69 -5.07
CA LEU A 127 -10.48 14.71 -5.77
C LEU A 127 -9.62 15.74 -6.52
N ASP A 128 -8.36 15.90 -6.11
CA ASP A 128 -7.35 16.72 -6.79
C ASP A 128 -6.93 16.10 -8.14
#